data_AF-A0A2M8GAC7-F1
#
_entry.id   AF-A0A2M8GAC7-F1
#
_cell.length_a   1.000
_cell.length_b   1.000
_cell.length_c   1.000
_cell.angle_alpha   90.00
_cell.angle_beta   90.00
_cell.angle_gamma   90.00
#
_symmetry.space_group_name_H-M   'P 1'
#
loop_
_entity.id
_entity.type
_entity.pdbx_description
1 polymer ?
#
loop_
_entity_poly.entity_id
_entity_poly.type
_entity_poly.pdbx_seq_one_letter_code
_entity_poly.pdbx_strand_id
1 'polypeptide(L)'
;MSQEQSNKTDDKRKDAWDKADIVIKGIGIAVISGAITLYGIWANNSREREAEINRKAQLFVQTMSKREASESDLRAKMFEQLMNHYFEKKDEEAQLLFLKLIALNFQEYLNVKPLFEHLDRKLTSSLHRMELRRVAKDTIGRQIVELEGSGGEVWEEPGWLEKGKVTPAGPLQLELLGVSEDRIRIRTLPEDEDGFEVTYFDMPYVDNSTINAMRYSVVLAEARPKENKARIKIIIFPENYLSPRDRPRMDCLITDLLKNQEAPAPVKK
;
A
#
# COMPACT_ATOMS: atom_id res chain seq x y z
N MET A 1 -9.04 18.69 -66.75
CA MET A 1 -8.76 17.29 -66.39
C MET A 1 -7.84 17.28 -65.18
N SER A 2 -8.29 16.57 -64.14
CA SER A 2 -7.53 15.99 -63.03
C SER A 2 -6.71 16.93 -62.14
N GLN A 3 -7.23 17.25 -60.95
CA GLN A 3 -6.53 17.08 -59.67
C GLN A 3 -7.54 16.84 -58.53
N GLU A 4 -7.24 15.84 -57.70
CA GLU A 4 -7.59 15.64 -56.28
C GLU A 4 -8.07 14.22 -55.96
N GLN A 5 -7.10 13.32 -55.85
CA GLN A 5 -7.17 12.19 -54.94
C GLN A 5 -5.84 12.10 -54.22
N SER A 6 -5.78 12.51 -52.96
CA SER A 6 -4.99 11.86 -51.90
C SER A 6 -5.03 12.71 -50.63
N ASN A 7 -5.87 12.31 -49.67
CA ASN A 7 -5.60 12.32 -48.23
C ASN A 7 -6.92 12.27 -47.46
N LYS A 8 -7.32 11.07 -47.03
CA LYS A 8 -8.41 10.94 -46.05
C LYS A 8 -8.26 9.75 -45.11
N THR A 9 -7.03 9.30 -44.89
CA THR A 9 -6.77 8.05 -44.15
C THR A 9 -5.71 8.14 -43.06
N ASP A 10 -5.21 9.34 -42.72
CA ASP A 10 -4.17 9.51 -41.69
C ASP A 10 -4.66 10.16 -40.39
N ASP A 11 -5.86 10.75 -40.39
CA ASP A 11 -6.36 11.53 -39.24
C ASP A 11 -7.00 10.65 -38.14
N LYS A 12 -7.47 9.46 -38.50
CA LYS A 12 -8.15 8.54 -37.54
C LYS A 12 -7.20 7.71 -36.70
N ARG A 13 -5.95 7.53 -37.13
CA ARG A 13 -4.98 6.70 -36.39
C ARG A 13 -4.32 7.49 -35.27
N LYS A 14 -3.98 8.77 -35.49
CA LYS A 14 -3.41 9.64 -34.44
C LYS A 14 -4.41 9.90 -33.31
N ASP A 15 -5.67 10.15 -33.65
CA ASP A 15 -6.75 10.44 -32.67
C ASP A 15 -7.10 9.24 -31.76
N ALA A 16 -6.82 8.01 -32.20
CA ALA A 16 -7.00 6.81 -31.41
C ALA A 16 -5.84 6.55 -30.42
N TRP A 17 -4.63 7.00 -30.76
CA TRP A 17 -3.46 6.90 -29.88
C TRP A 17 -3.46 8.00 -28.80
N ASP A 18 -3.90 9.23 -29.13
CA ASP A 18 -4.01 10.33 -28.16
C ASP A 18 -5.11 10.07 -27.10
N LYS A 19 -6.17 9.33 -27.45
CA LYS A 19 -7.23 8.93 -26.50
C LYS A 19 -6.83 7.78 -25.58
N ALA A 20 -5.91 6.92 -26.02
CA ALA A 20 -5.38 5.85 -25.18
C ALA A 20 -4.38 6.39 -24.14
N ASP A 21 -3.62 7.42 -24.49
CA ASP A 21 -2.57 8.00 -23.62
C ASP A 21 -3.15 8.77 -22.41
N ILE A 22 -4.39 9.24 -22.50
CA ILE A 22 -5.13 9.87 -21.38
C ILE A 22 -5.62 8.82 -20.36
N VAL A 23 -5.86 7.58 -20.79
CA VAL A 23 -6.39 6.50 -19.94
C VAL A 23 -5.29 5.81 -19.12
N ILE A 24 -4.03 5.85 -19.59
CA ILE A 24 -2.91 5.14 -18.97
C ILE A 24 -2.32 5.91 -17.78
N LYS A 25 -2.49 7.24 -17.71
CA LYS A 25 -1.98 8.09 -16.60
C LYS A 25 -2.89 8.15 -15.36
N GLY A 26 -3.91 7.30 -15.25
CA GLY A 26 -4.93 7.41 -14.19
C GLY A 26 -5.54 6.07 -13.78
N ILE A 27 -4.73 5.10 -13.34
CA ILE A 27 -5.22 3.77 -12.94
C ILE A 27 -5.96 3.77 -11.57
N GLY A 28 -6.09 4.91 -10.89
CA GLY A 28 -6.79 4.99 -9.60
C GLY A 28 -8.33 5.03 -9.62
N ILE A 29 -9.00 5.38 -10.74
CA ILE A 29 -10.44 5.76 -10.69
C ILE A 29 -11.32 5.10 -11.79
N ALA A 30 -10.79 4.28 -12.68
CA ALA A 30 -11.48 3.90 -13.92
C ALA A 30 -12.41 2.66 -13.89
N VAL A 31 -12.92 2.21 -12.73
CA VAL A 31 -13.92 1.10 -12.71
C VAL A 31 -15.36 1.63 -12.83
N ILE A 32 -15.63 2.85 -12.35
CA ILE A 32 -17.01 3.34 -12.22
C ILE A 32 -17.52 3.98 -13.53
N SER A 33 -16.67 4.66 -14.30
CA SER A 33 -17.04 5.29 -15.59
C SER A 33 -17.18 4.28 -16.75
N GLY A 34 -16.51 3.13 -16.68
CA GLY A 34 -16.70 2.03 -17.63
C GLY A 34 -18.08 1.38 -17.54
N ALA A 35 -18.62 1.24 -16.32
CA ALA A 35 -19.95 0.69 -16.09
C ALA A 35 -21.07 1.60 -16.61
N ILE A 36 -20.88 2.92 -16.55
CA ILE A 36 -21.86 3.92 -17.00
C ILE A 36 -21.90 4.03 -18.54
N THR A 37 -20.75 3.82 -19.21
CA THR A 37 -20.64 3.98 -20.67
C THR A 37 -21.13 2.76 -21.45
N LEU A 38 -20.88 1.53 -20.96
CA LEU A 38 -21.33 0.30 -21.65
C LEU A 38 -22.86 0.17 -21.71
N TYR A 39 -23.60 0.78 -20.79
CA TYR A 39 -25.07 0.73 -20.78
C TYR A 39 -25.74 1.83 -21.63
N GLY A 40 -25.03 2.91 -21.97
CA GLY A 40 -25.60 4.07 -22.69
C GLY A 40 -25.77 3.87 -24.21
N ILE A 41 -25.01 2.96 -24.83
CA ILE A 41 -24.94 2.85 -26.30
C ILE A 41 -26.19 2.20 -26.93
N TRP A 42 -27.07 1.53 -26.18
CA TRP A 42 -28.18 0.76 -26.76
C TRP A 42 -29.58 1.41 -26.70
N ALA A 43 -29.80 2.52 -25.98
CA ALA A 43 -31.16 2.94 -25.63
C ALA A 43 -31.49 4.40 -25.99
N ASN A 44 -31.69 4.69 -27.28
CA ASN A 44 -32.10 6.03 -27.73
C ASN A 44 -33.62 6.31 -27.57
N ASN A 45 -34.25 5.99 -26.41
CA ASN A 45 -35.64 6.43 -26.14
C ASN A 45 -36.20 6.28 -24.68
N SER A 46 -35.51 6.64 -23.58
CA SER A 46 -36.09 6.38 -22.23
C SER A 46 -35.68 7.31 -21.08
N ARG A 47 -36.45 8.39 -20.86
CA ARG A 47 -36.31 9.29 -19.69
C ARG A 47 -36.71 8.64 -18.34
N GLU A 48 -37.63 7.68 -18.34
CA GLU A 48 -38.01 6.94 -17.11
C GLU A 48 -36.97 5.90 -16.69
N ARG A 49 -36.23 5.31 -17.65
CA ARG A 49 -35.14 4.38 -17.36
C ARG A 49 -33.96 5.09 -16.72
N GLU A 50 -33.67 6.33 -17.10
CA GLU A 50 -32.64 7.15 -16.44
C GLU A 50 -32.96 7.38 -14.96
N ALA A 51 -34.23 7.66 -14.61
CA ALA A 51 -34.64 7.82 -13.21
C ALA A 51 -34.50 6.51 -12.40
N GLU A 52 -34.85 5.36 -12.98
CA GLU A 52 -34.64 4.07 -12.32
C GLU A 52 -33.16 3.69 -12.18
N ILE A 53 -32.34 3.99 -13.19
CA ILE A 53 -30.90 3.76 -13.16
C ILE A 53 -30.27 4.64 -12.08
N ASN A 54 -30.63 5.92 -12.00
CA ASN A 54 -30.17 6.83 -10.96
C ASN A 54 -30.60 6.36 -9.57
N ARG A 55 -31.84 5.89 -9.40
CA ARG A 55 -32.32 5.34 -8.12
C ARG A 55 -31.58 4.06 -7.72
N LYS A 56 -31.39 3.12 -8.65
CA LYS A 56 -30.65 1.88 -8.40
C LYS A 56 -29.18 2.16 -8.08
N ALA A 57 -28.56 3.11 -8.77
CA ALA A 57 -27.21 3.57 -8.48
C ALA A 57 -27.12 4.19 -7.07
N GLN A 58 -28.06 5.06 -6.69
CA GLN A 58 -28.11 5.63 -5.34
C GLN A 58 -28.30 4.56 -4.25
N LEU A 59 -29.20 3.59 -4.45
CA LEU A 59 -29.39 2.48 -3.51
C LEU A 59 -28.15 1.59 -3.39
N PHE A 60 -27.47 1.32 -4.52
CA PHE A 60 -26.21 0.59 -4.52
C PHE A 60 -25.13 1.35 -3.73
N VAL A 61 -24.93 2.64 -4.02
CA VAL A 61 -23.99 3.51 -3.29
C VAL A 61 -24.30 3.54 -1.80
N GLN A 62 -25.56 3.75 -1.44
CA GLN A 62 -25.99 3.78 -0.05
C GLN A 62 -25.75 2.43 0.65
N THR A 63 -26.00 1.32 -0.04
CA THR A 63 -25.76 -0.02 0.51
C THR A 63 -24.27 -0.26 0.72
N MET A 64 -23.44 0.09 -0.25
CA MET A 64 -21.98 -0.05 -0.15
C MET A 64 -21.42 0.84 0.97
N SER A 65 -21.83 2.10 1.04
CA SER A 65 -21.44 3.01 2.12
C SER A 65 -21.89 2.49 3.49
N LYS A 66 -23.12 1.97 3.62
CA LYS A 66 -23.58 1.33 4.87
C LYS A 66 -22.77 0.08 5.23
N ARG A 67 -22.39 -0.74 4.24
CA ARG A 67 -21.55 -1.91 4.46
C ARG A 67 -20.15 -1.51 4.92
N GLU A 68 -19.53 -0.55 4.24
CA GLU A 68 -18.23 0.01 4.61
C GLU A 68 -18.28 0.59 6.04
N ALA A 69 -19.33 1.35 6.37
CA ALA A 69 -19.53 1.87 7.72
C ALA A 69 -19.73 0.76 8.77
N SER A 70 -20.52 -0.27 8.47
CA SER A 70 -20.74 -1.41 9.37
C SER A 70 -19.48 -2.26 9.57
N GLU A 71 -18.69 -2.46 8.54
CA GLU A 71 -17.41 -3.17 8.60
C GLU A 71 -16.38 -2.35 9.40
N SER A 72 -16.37 -1.02 9.21
CA SER A 72 -15.56 -0.10 10.02
C SER A 72 -15.95 -0.14 11.50
N ASP A 73 -17.25 -0.12 11.83
CA ASP A 73 -17.76 -0.22 13.20
C ASP A 73 -17.40 -1.56 13.85
N LEU A 74 -17.57 -2.68 13.13
CA LEU A 74 -17.16 -3.99 13.59
C LEU A 74 -15.65 -4.04 13.89
N ARG A 75 -14.83 -3.49 12.98
CA ARG A 75 -13.38 -3.42 13.12
C ARG A 75 -12.98 -2.56 14.33
N ALA A 76 -13.64 -1.44 14.56
CA ALA A 76 -13.41 -0.59 15.75
C ALA A 76 -13.74 -1.33 17.05
N LYS A 77 -14.85 -2.07 17.11
CA LYS A 77 -15.23 -2.89 18.28
C LYS A 77 -14.24 -4.02 18.53
N MET A 78 -13.83 -4.73 17.47
CA MET A 78 -12.79 -5.76 17.56
C MET A 78 -11.46 -5.17 18.06
N PHE A 79 -11.08 -3.99 17.57
CA PHE A 79 -9.85 -3.30 17.98
C PHE A 79 -9.87 -3.01 19.48
N GLU A 80 -10.96 -2.39 19.96
CA GLU A 80 -11.13 -2.07 21.38
C GLU A 80 -11.03 -3.32 22.25
N GLN A 81 -11.73 -4.41 21.88
CA GLN A 81 -11.69 -5.67 22.63
C GLN A 81 -10.29 -6.30 22.67
N LEU A 82 -9.61 -6.38 21.52
CA LEU A 82 -8.27 -6.97 21.44
C LEU A 82 -7.24 -6.12 22.18
N MET A 83 -7.34 -4.79 22.10
CA MET A 83 -6.42 -3.91 22.82
C MET A 83 -6.64 -3.95 24.32
N ASN A 84 -7.89 -3.94 24.78
CA ASN A 84 -8.20 -4.05 26.20
C ASN A 84 -7.62 -5.36 26.76
N HIS A 85 -7.86 -6.48 26.08
CA HIS A 85 -7.28 -7.76 26.51
C HIS A 85 -5.75 -7.80 26.42
N TYR A 86 -5.13 -7.18 25.41
CA TYR A 86 -3.67 -7.09 25.33
C TYR A 86 -3.06 -6.36 26.54
N PHE A 87 -3.67 -5.25 26.98
CA PHE A 87 -3.16 -4.45 28.09
C PHE A 87 -3.55 -4.98 29.48
N GLU A 88 -4.68 -5.66 29.62
CA GLU A 88 -5.12 -6.27 30.88
C GLU A 88 -4.29 -7.51 31.27
N LYS A 89 -3.87 -8.29 30.27
CA LYS A 89 -3.11 -9.52 30.52
C LYS A 89 -1.66 -9.18 30.90
N LYS A 90 -1.16 -9.86 31.94
CA LYS A 90 0.25 -9.78 32.36
C LYS A 90 1.10 -10.96 31.88
N ASP A 91 0.44 -11.98 31.33
CA ASP A 91 1.06 -13.19 30.84
C ASP A 91 1.65 -12.97 29.43
N GLU A 92 2.91 -13.39 29.24
CA GLU A 92 3.65 -13.17 27.99
C GLU A 92 3.01 -13.90 26.80
N GLU A 93 2.57 -15.15 26.98
CA GLU A 93 1.95 -15.96 25.92
C GLU A 93 0.62 -15.36 25.47
N ALA A 94 -0.24 -14.97 26.42
CA ALA A 94 -1.49 -14.29 26.11
C ALA A 94 -1.25 -12.97 25.37
N GLN A 95 -0.29 -12.15 25.82
CA GLN A 95 0.04 -10.88 25.16
C GLN A 95 0.55 -11.08 23.73
N LEU A 96 1.38 -12.11 23.52
CA LEU A 96 1.86 -12.50 22.19
C LEU A 96 0.71 -12.91 21.27
N LEU A 97 -0.23 -13.73 21.77
CA LEU A 97 -1.41 -14.16 21.02
C LEU A 97 -2.29 -12.97 20.63
N PHE A 98 -2.59 -12.07 21.56
CA PHE A 98 -3.39 -10.87 21.26
C PHE A 98 -2.68 -9.95 20.28
N LEU A 99 -1.37 -9.73 20.44
CA LEU A 99 -0.60 -8.92 19.50
C LEU A 99 -0.60 -9.53 18.09
N LYS A 100 -0.49 -10.85 17.98
CA LYS A 100 -0.63 -11.56 16.70
C LYS A 100 -2.01 -11.30 16.08
N LEU A 101 -3.09 -11.43 16.85
CA LEU A 101 -4.44 -11.15 16.36
C LEU A 101 -4.59 -9.69 15.91
N ILE A 102 -4.05 -8.74 16.66
CA ILE A 102 -4.05 -7.32 16.30
C ILE A 102 -3.29 -7.12 14.98
N ALA A 103 -2.06 -7.60 14.88
CA ALA A 103 -1.24 -7.45 13.68
C ALA A 103 -1.93 -8.07 12.45
N LEU A 104 -2.53 -9.25 12.57
CA LEU A 104 -3.18 -9.93 11.44
C LEU A 104 -4.46 -9.24 10.95
N ASN A 105 -5.18 -8.53 11.83
CA ASN A 105 -6.46 -7.90 11.50
C ASN A 105 -6.33 -6.40 11.18
N PHE A 106 -5.27 -5.75 11.66
CA PHE A 106 -5.14 -4.28 11.63
C PHE A 106 -3.85 -3.78 10.99
N GLN A 107 -3.02 -4.66 10.41
CA GLN A 107 -1.75 -4.29 9.76
C GLN A 107 -1.86 -3.18 8.71
N GLU A 108 -3.01 -3.05 8.02
CA GLU A 108 -3.23 -2.03 6.99
C GLU A 108 -3.59 -0.65 7.57
N TYR A 109 -4.05 -0.61 8.82
CA TYR A 109 -4.67 0.58 9.44
C TYR A 109 -3.88 1.10 10.63
N LEU A 110 -3.00 0.28 11.22
CA LEU A 110 -2.31 0.59 12.47
C LEU A 110 -0.82 0.33 12.36
N ASN A 111 -0.04 1.29 12.88
CA ASN A 111 1.37 1.05 13.17
C ASN A 111 1.50 0.17 14.43
N VAL A 112 1.76 -1.12 14.23
CA VAL A 112 1.92 -2.10 15.31
C VAL A 112 3.35 -2.21 15.83
N LYS A 113 4.35 -1.62 15.15
CA LYS A 113 5.76 -1.67 15.57
C LYS A 113 6.00 -1.28 17.04
N PRO A 114 5.39 -0.21 17.58
CA PRO A 114 5.56 0.13 19.00
C PRO A 114 5.11 -0.97 19.97
N LEU A 115 4.07 -1.75 19.61
CA LEU A 115 3.59 -2.86 20.43
C LEU A 115 4.55 -4.05 20.37
N PHE A 116 5.13 -4.32 19.20
CA PHE A 116 6.17 -5.34 19.05
C PHE A 116 7.41 -4.99 19.88
N GLU A 117 7.94 -3.77 19.75
CA GLU A 117 9.11 -3.31 20.51
C GLU A 117 8.85 -3.28 22.03
N HIS A 118 7.64 -2.91 22.43
CA HIS A 118 7.25 -2.94 23.84
C HIS A 118 7.20 -4.36 24.40
N LEU A 119 6.62 -5.30 23.66
CA LEU A 119 6.56 -6.70 24.09
C LEU A 119 7.96 -7.33 24.08
N ASP A 120 8.76 -7.12 23.03
CA ASP A 120 10.13 -7.67 22.92
C ASP A 120 11.01 -7.28 24.11
N ARG A 121 10.92 -6.01 24.58
CA ARG A 121 11.63 -5.53 25.77
C ARG A 121 11.19 -6.20 27.07
N LYS A 122 9.94 -6.65 27.16
CA LYS A 122 9.39 -7.32 28.34
C LYS A 122 9.67 -8.82 28.35
N LEU A 123 9.77 -9.44 27.18
CA LEU A 123 9.92 -10.89 27.05
C LEU A 123 11.24 -11.37 27.68
N THR A 124 11.12 -12.28 28.62
CA THR A 124 12.26 -12.95 29.26
C THR A 124 12.69 -14.20 28.50
N SER A 125 11.73 -14.92 27.92
CA SER A 125 11.94 -16.17 27.18
C SER A 125 12.47 -15.93 25.77
N SER A 126 13.59 -16.57 25.43
CA SER A 126 14.13 -16.56 24.05
C SER A 126 13.17 -17.21 23.04
N LEU A 127 12.38 -18.20 23.48
CA LEU A 127 11.35 -18.84 22.66
C LEU A 127 10.25 -17.83 22.29
N HIS A 128 9.74 -17.08 23.27
CA HIS A 128 8.71 -16.06 23.01
C HIS A 128 9.24 -14.93 22.12
N ARG A 129 10.51 -14.51 22.28
CA ARG A 129 11.11 -13.51 21.38
C ARG A 129 11.22 -14.02 19.96
N MET A 130 11.61 -15.28 19.78
CA MET A 130 11.65 -15.91 18.46
C MET A 130 10.26 -15.97 17.83
N GLU A 131 9.23 -16.33 18.61
CA GLU A 131 7.85 -16.36 18.14
C GLU A 131 7.32 -14.96 17.80
N LEU A 132 7.62 -13.95 18.62
CA LEU A 132 7.29 -12.55 18.35
C LEU A 132 7.91 -12.06 17.03
N ARG A 133 9.20 -12.34 16.82
CA ARG A 133 9.88 -12.04 15.55
C ARG A 133 9.28 -12.81 14.39
N ARG A 134 8.83 -14.05 14.58
CA ARG A 134 8.12 -14.82 13.56
C ARG A 134 6.79 -14.15 13.19
N VAL A 135 6.00 -13.72 14.17
CA VAL A 135 4.74 -13.00 13.92
C VAL A 135 4.99 -11.72 13.13
N ALA A 136 6.02 -10.94 13.50
CA ALA A 136 6.39 -9.74 12.74
C ALA A 136 6.78 -10.07 11.29
N LYS A 137 7.61 -11.10 11.07
CA LYS A 137 7.97 -11.57 9.73
C LYS A 137 6.75 -12.03 8.92
N ASP A 138 5.80 -12.73 9.54
CA ASP A 138 4.56 -13.16 8.87
C ASP A 138 3.71 -11.95 8.46
N THR A 139 3.60 -10.93 9.32
CA THR A 139 2.92 -9.65 9.01
C THR A 139 3.62 -8.94 7.85
N ILE A 140 4.95 -8.79 7.91
CA ILE A 140 5.74 -8.15 6.86
C ILE A 140 5.59 -8.91 5.54
N GLY A 141 5.65 -10.24 5.57
CA GLY A 141 5.46 -11.09 4.38
C GLY A 141 4.11 -10.84 3.69
N ARG A 142 3.04 -10.60 4.45
CA ARG A 142 1.73 -10.24 3.87
C ARG A 142 1.74 -8.87 3.22
N GLN A 143 2.35 -7.86 3.86
CA GLN A 143 2.49 -6.54 3.27
C GLN A 143 3.31 -6.58 1.98
N ILE A 144 4.37 -7.39 1.96
CA ILE A 144 5.18 -7.61 0.76
C ILE A 144 4.34 -8.18 -0.38
N VAL A 145 3.55 -9.25 -0.13
CA VAL A 145 2.69 -9.87 -1.15
C VAL A 145 1.67 -8.86 -1.70
N GLU A 146 1.08 -8.02 -0.86
CA GLU A 146 0.15 -6.98 -1.32
C GLU A 146 0.87 -5.89 -2.13
N LEU A 147 2.07 -5.48 -1.72
CA LEU A 147 2.90 -4.52 -2.46
C LEU A 147 3.27 -5.05 -3.84
N GLU A 148 3.76 -6.29 -3.93
CA GLU A 148 4.03 -6.97 -5.19
C GLU A 148 2.78 -7.05 -6.08
N GLY A 149 1.63 -7.42 -5.49
CA GLY A 149 0.34 -7.45 -6.19
C GLY A 149 -0.11 -6.09 -6.73
N SER A 150 0.36 -4.99 -6.12
CA SER A 150 0.11 -3.62 -6.58
C SER A 150 1.15 -3.06 -7.56
N GLY A 151 2.14 -3.88 -7.95
CA GLY A 151 3.22 -3.48 -8.86
C GLY A 151 4.49 -2.99 -8.17
N GLY A 152 4.65 -3.21 -6.87
CA GLY A 152 5.91 -3.01 -6.16
C GLY A 152 6.94 -4.09 -6.51
N GLU A 153 8.21 -3.78 -6.28
CA GLU A 153 9.31 -4.71 -6.52
C GLU A 153 9.97 -5.11 -5.20
N VAL A 154 10.32 -6.39 -5.08
CA VAL A 154 11.06 -6.91 -3.93
C VAL A 154 12.44 -7.33 -4.40
N TRP A 155 13.44 -6.71 -3.81
CA TRP A 155 14.84 -7.00 -4.02
C TRP A 155 15.35 -7.76 -2.79
N GLU A 156 15.48 -9.06 -2.93
CA GLU A 156 16.16 -9.91 -1.95
C GLU A 156 17.63 -10.01 -2.33
N GLU A 157 18.51 -9.56 -1.44
CA GLU A 157 19.94 -9.77 -1.64
C GLU A 157 20.23 -11.27 -1.47
N PRO A 158 20.69 -11.99 -2.52
CA PRO A 158 20.91 -13.43 -2.43
C PRO A 158 22.04 -13.77 -1.43
N GLY A 159 22.93 -12.80 -1.19
CA GLY A 159 24.05 -12.88 -0.27
C GLY A 159 23.75 -12.38 1.16
N TRP A 160 24.83 -12.19 1.90
CA TRP A 160 24.84 -11.52 3.18
C TRP A 160 25.45 -10.13 2.99
N LEU A 161 24.83 -9.09 3.55
CA LEU A 161 25.50 -7.82 3.74
C LEU A 161 26.65 -8.01 4.73
N GLU A 162 27.82 -7.52 4.37
CA GLU A 162 29.03 -7.57 5.19
C GLU A 162 29.37 -6.16 5.67
N LYS A 163 29.73 -6.03 6.94
CA LYS A 163 30.04 -4.73 7.53
C LYS A 163 31.18 -4.02 6.77
N GLY A 164 30.97 -2.74 6.45
CA GLY A 164 31.95 -1.89 5.73
C GLY A 164 32.06 -2.16 4.23
N LYS A 165 31.21 -3.02 3.67
CA LYS A 165 31.10 -3.22 2.22
C LYS A 165 29.86 -2.51 1.70
N VAL A 166 30.04 -1.74 0.62
CA VAL A 166 28.92 -1.19 -0.15
C VAL A 166 28.38 -2.27 -1.07
N THR A 167 27.12 -2.61 -0.91
CA THR A 167 26.41 -3.62 -1.72
C THR A 167 25.32 -2.92 -2.53
N PRO A 168 25.30 -3.08 -3.86
CA PRO A 168 24.18 -2.63 -4.68
C PRO A 168 22.97 -3.53 -4.40
N ALA A 169 21.83 -2.93 -4.08
CA ALA A 169 20.60 -3.64 -3.79
C ALA A 169 19.45 -2.93 -4.52
N GLY A 170 19.17 -3.43 -5.72
CA GLY A 170 18.30 -2.75 -6.70
C GLY A 170 18.88 -1.39 -7.09
N PRO A 171 18.09 -0.30 -7.07
CA PRO A 171 18.55 1.06 -7.38
C PRO A 171 19.30 1.73 -6.21
N LEU A 172 19.42 1.08 -5.06
CA LEU A 172 20.08 1.61 -3.87
C LEU A 172 21.49 1.05 -3.70
N GLN A 173 22.36 1.82 -3.08
CA GLN A 173 23.63 1.34 -2.56
C GLN A 173 23.58 1.33 -1.04
N LEU A 174 23.80 0.16 -0.44
CA LEU A 174 23.72 -0.02 1.01
C LEU A 174 25.08 -0.32 1.61
N GLU A 175 25.39 0.33 2.71
CA GLU A 175 26.54 0.01 3.56
C GLU A 175 26.05 -0.46 4.93
N LEU A 176 26.54 -1.63 5.37
CA LEU A 176 26.26 -2.13 6.71
C LEU A 176 27.26 -1.51 7.71
N LEU A 177 26.77 -0.68 8.63
CA LEU A 177 27.57 0.02 9.64
C LEU A 177 27.71 -0.77 10.94
N GLY A 178 26.65 -1.49 11.34
CA GLY A 178 26.61 -2.22 12.60
C GLY A 178 25.60 -3.36 12.61
N VAL A 179 25.89 -4.41 13.40
CA VAL A 179 25.02 -5.58 13.56
C VAL A 179 24.89 -5.90 15.04
N SER A 180 23.64 -5.98 15.51
CA SER A 180 23.28 -6.44 16.85
C SER A 180 22.33 -7.65 16.74
N GLU A 181 21.88 -8.20 17.89
CA GLU A 181 20.98 -9.35 17.89
C GLU A 181 19.55 -9.05 17.40
N ASP A 182 19.10 -7.81 17.57
CA ASP A 182 17.73 -7.34 17.34
C ASP A 182 17.63 -6.27 16.24
N ARG A 183 18.75 -5.63 15.91
CA ARG A 183 18.82 -4.52 14.96
C ARG A 183 20.12 -4.50 14.17
N ILE A 184 20.08 -3.84 13.02
CA ILE A 184 21.25 -3.50 12.22
C ILE A 184 21.28 -1.99 12.02
N ARG A 185 22.45 -1.42 11.77
CA ARG A 185 22.60 -0.04 11.33
C ARG A 185 23.10 -0.03 9.89
N ILE A 186 22.35 0.60 9.01
CA ILE A 186 22.67 0.66 7.58
C ILE A 186 22.70 2.10 7.09
N ARG A 187 23.34 2.29 5.95
CA ARG A 187 23.42 3.57 5.26
C ARG A 187 22.98 3.40 3.82
N THR A 188 22.12 4.27 3.33
CA THR A 188 21.68 4.39 1.92
C THR A 188 22.45 5.50 1.25
N LEU A 189 23.32 5.16 0.29
CA LEU A 189 24.08 6.13 -0.48
C LEU A 189 23.30 6.53 -1.75
N PRO A 190 23.31 7.82 -2.14
CA PRO A 190 24.08 8.92 -1.56
C PRO A 190 23.33 9.76 -0.49
N GLU A 191 22.04 9.54 -0.23
CA GLU A 191 21.21 10.50 0.51
C GLU A 191 21.33 10.45 2.04
N ASP A 192 21.48 9.27 2.66
CA ASP A 192 21.54 9.17 4.12
C ASP A 192 23.00 9.03 4.59
N GLU A 193 23.70 10.11 4.89
CA GLU A 193 25.08 10.02 5.40
C GLU A 193 25.16 9.50 6.86
N ASP A 194 24.15 9.75 7.70
CA ASP A 194 24.19 9.40 9.13
C ASP A 194 23.84 7.92 9.40
N GLY A 195 23.21 7.26 8.42
CA GLY A 195 22.65 5.92 8.54
C GLY A 195 21.52 5.81 9.55
N PHE A 196 20.72 4.75 9.42
CA PHE A 196 19.56 4.50 10.26
C PHE A 196 19.56 3.06 10.78
N GLU A 197 18.77 2.82 11.82
CA GLU A 197 18.61 1.49 12.42
C GLU A 197 17.44 0.76 11.75
N VAL A 198 17.65 -0.52 11.47
CA VAL A 198 16.61 -1.43 11.00
C VAL A 198 16.43 -2.58 11.97
N THR A 199 15.20 -2.82 12.40
CA THR A 199 14.82 -3.88 13.34
C THR A 199 14.01 -5.00 12.67
N TYR A 200 13.76 -6.10 13.38
CA TYR A 200 12.83 -7.14 12.91
C TYR A 200 11.36 -6.70 12.87
N PHE A 201 11.05 -5.52 13.42
CA PHE A 201 9.68 -5.00 13.55
C PHE A 201 9.39 -3.85 12.60
N ASP A 202 10.35 -3.50 11.74
CA ASP A 202 10.19 -2.45 10.74
C ASP A 202 9.32 -2.97 9.59
N MET A 203 8.21 -2.29 9.37
CA MET A 203 7.15 -2.75 8.46
C MET A 203 7.08 -1.86 7.23
N PRO A 204 7.01 -2.42 6.01
CA PRO A 204 6.95 -1.63 4.78
C PRO A 204 5.94 -0.48 4.80
N TYR A 205 4.71 -0.71 5.26
CA TYR A 205 3.66 0.32 5.25
C TYR A 205 3.93 1.53 6.14
N VAL A 206 4.80 1.40 7.13
CA VAL A 206 5.06 2.43 8.13
C VAL A 206 6.49 2.94 8.02
N ASP A 207 7.46 2.03 8.00
CA ASP A 207 8.89 2.29 8.02
C ASP A 207 9.43 2.26 6.58
N ASN A 208 9.20 3.35 5.88
CA ASN A 208 9.66 3.58 4.51
C ASN A 208 10.24 4.98 4.37
N SER A 209 11.08 5.14 3.37
CA SER A 209 11.74 6.38 3.01
C SER A 209 11.53 6.66 1.52
N THR A 210 11.87 7.87 1.09
CA THR A 210 11.76 8.28 -0.31
C THR A 210 13.10 8.79 -0.81
N ILE A 211 13.57 8.27 -1.93
CA ILE A 211 14.76 8.72 -2.66
C ILE A 211 14.35 9.07 -4.09
N ASN A 212 14.66 10.27 -4.58
CA ASN A 212 14.35 10.68 -5.97
C ASN A 212 12.90 10.33 -6.42
N ALA A 213 11.90 10.58 -5.56
CA ALA A 213 10.48 10.21 -5.75
C ALA A 213 10.13 8.70 -5.73
N MET A 214 11.11 7.82 -5.62
CA MET A 214 10.93 6.39 -5.39
C MET A 214 10.83 6.10 -3.90
N ARG A 215 9.71 5.52 -3.47
CA ARG A 215 9.50 5.10 -2.08
C ARG A 215 10.04 3.69 -1.88
N TYR A 216 10.77 3.47 -0.80
CA TYR A 216 11.35 2.17 -0.48
C TYR A 216 11.26 1.87 1.02
N SER A 217 11.31 0.59 1.37
CA SER A 217 11.45 0.11 2.75
C SER A 217 12.55 -0.93 2.81
N VAL A 218 13.23 -1.01 3.95
CA VAL A 218 14.24 -2.02 4.23
C VAL A 218 13.76 -2.88 5.39
N VAL A 219 13.75 -4.20 5.17
CA VAL A 219 13.29 -5.19 6.15
C VAL A 219 14.45 -6.08 6.55
N LEU A 220 14.64 -6.28 7.85
CA LEU A 220 15.62 -7.22 8.39
C LEU A 220 15.10 -8.67 8.32
N ALA A 221 15.78 -9.53 7.56
CA ALA A 221 15.46 -10.94 7.46
C ALA A 221 16.22 -11.79 8.50
N GLU A 222 17.52 -11.56 8.66
CA GLU A 222 18.37 -12.28 9.62
C GLU A 222 19.59 -11.44 10.00
N ALA A 223 19.99 -11.47 11.27
CA ALA A 223 21.19 -10.79 11.76
C ALA A 223 22.14 -11.79 12.43
N ARG A 224 23.42 -11.74 12.05
CA ARG A 224 24.50 -12.57 12.59
C ARG A 224 25.60 -11.68 13.17
N PRO A 225 25.44 -11.19 14.42
CA PRO A 225 26.37 -10.25 15.02
C PRO A 225 27.79 -10.82 15.14
N LYS A 226 27.94 -12.11 15.44
CA LYS A 226 29.26 -12.78 15.54
C LYS A 226 30.03 -12.79 14.22
N GLU A 227 29.32 -12.79 13.10
CA GLU A 227 29.90 -12.79 11.76
C GLU A 227 29.94 -11.39 11.13
N ASN A 228 29.40 -10.37 11.80
CA ASN A 228 29.14 -9.03 11.25
C ASN A 228 28.37 -9.08 9.92
N LYS A 229 27.41 -10.00 9.83
CA LYS A 229 26.61 -10.24 8.63
C LYS A 229 25.13 -10.01 8.89
N ALA A 230 24.42 -9.49 7.90
CA ALA A 230 22.97 -9.34 7.94
C ALA A 230 22.36 -9.69 6.59
N ARG A 231 21.16 -10.25 6.60
CA ARG A 231 20.33 -10.47 5.42
C ARG A 231 19.12 -9.56 5.52
N ILE A 232 18.86 -8.84 4.45
CA ILE A 232 17.75 -7.88 4.36
C ILE A 232 16.94 -8.13 3.09
N LYS A 233 15.78 -7.51 3.04
CA LYS A 233 14.99 -7.34 1.82
C LYS A 233 14.73 -5.85 1.62
N ILE A 234 14.78 -5.40 0.38
CA ILE A 234 14.38 -4.05 0.01
C ILE A 234 13.08 -4.15 -0.76
N ILE A 235 12.12 -3.33 -0.37
CA ILE A 235 10.82 -3.26 -1.02
C ILE A 235 10.73 -1.89 -1.67
N ILE A 236 10.57 -1.85 -2.98
CA ILE A 236 10.34 -0.65 -3.76
C ILE A 236 8.84 -0.55 -4.02
N PHE A 237 8.27 0.59 -3.68
CA PHE A 237 6.85 0.84 -3.83
C PHE A 237 6.55 1.28 -5.27
N PRO A 238 5.37 0.95 -5.81
CA PRO A 238 4.96 1.49 -7.09
C PRO A 238 4.78 3.02 -7.01
N GLU A 239 5.07 3.73 -8.10
CA GLU A 239 5.05 5.21 -8.15
C GLU A 239 3.75 5.84 -7.63
N ASN A 240 2.61 5.17 -7.87
CA ASN A 240 1.27 5.64 -7.48
C ASN A 240 0.70 4.88 -6.27
N TYR A 241 1.54 4.26 -5.44
CA TYR A 241 1.06 3.52 -4.28
C TYR A 241 0.37 4.42 -3.26
N LEU A 242 -0.93 4.20 -3.07
CA LEU A 242 -1.67 4.71 -1.93
C LEU A 242 -1.79 3.60 -0.88
N SER A 243 -1.21 3.86 0.29
CA SER A 243 -1.42 3.02 1.47
C SER A 243 -2.93 2.89 1.72
N PRO A 244 -3.45 1.72 2.14
CA PRO A 244 -4.85 1.58 2.53
C PRO A 244 -5.35 2.67 3.47
N ARG A 245 -4.47 3.23 4.34
CA ARG A 245 -4.79 4.36 5.22
C ARG A 245 -5.08 5.67 4.48
N ASP A 246 -4.42 5.88 3.35
CA ASP A 246 -4.48 7.12 2.58
C ASP A 246 -5.44 6.99 1.38
N ARG A 247 -6.03 5.80 1.16
CA ARG A 247 -7.03 5.57 0.12
C ARG A 247 -8.31 6.36 0.46
N PRO A 248 -8.81 7.20 -0.47
CA PRO A 248 -10.08 7.89 -0.26
C PRO A 248 -11.22 6.89 -0.11
N ARG A 249 -12.14 7.16 0.84
CA ARG A 249 -13.35 6.34 0.98
C ARG A 249 -14.27 6.49 -0.22
N MET A 250 -15.08 5.46 -0.47
CA MET A 250 -15.98 5.41 -1.63
C MET A 250 -17.03 6.54 -1.60
N ASP A 251 -17.54 6.88 -0.42
CA ASP A 251 -18.50 7.99 -0.25
C ASP A 251 -17.89 9.35 -0.64
N CYS A 252 -16.63 9.60 -0.26
CA CYS A 252 -15.90 10.80 -0.67
C CYS A 252 -15.70 10.86 -2.18
N LEU A 253 -15.22 9.77 -2.79
CA LEU A 253 -14.99 9.69 -4.24
C LEU A 253 -16.28 9.93 -5.03
N ILE A 254 -17.40 9.35 -4.59
CA ILE A 254 -18.69 9.52 -5.25
C ILE A 254 -19.19 10.96 -5.11
N THR A 255 -19.05 11.55 -3.91
CA THR A 255 -19.43 12.94 -3.66
C THR A 255 -18.63 13.90 -4.55
N ASP A 256 -17.32 13.68 -4.66
CA ASP A 256 -16.45 14.49 -5.52
C ASP A 256 -16.79 14.33 -7.01
N LEU A 257 -17.10 13.12 -7.45
CA LEU A 257 -17.53 12.87 -8.83
C LEU A 257 -18.86 13.56 -9.16
N LEU A 258 -19.84 13.48 -8.26
CA LEU A 258 -21.13 14.17 -8.43
C LEU A 258 -20.94 15.69 -8.48
N LYS A 259 -20.13 16.24 -7.59
CA LYS A 259 -19.83 17.67 -7.54
C LYS A 259 -19.09 18.17 -8.79
N ASN A 260 -18.18 17.37 -9.33
CA ASN A 260 -17.44 17.71 -10.56
C ASN A 260 -18.29 17.56 -11.83
N GLN A 261 -19.37 16.77 -11.83
CA GLN A 261 -20.33 16.71 -12.93
C GLN A 261 -21.32 17.88 -12.92
N GLU A 262 -21.58 18.50 -11.77
CA GLU A 262 -22.46 19.67 -11.63
C GLU A 262 -21.79 21.01 -11.94
N ALA A 263 -20.48 21.05 -12.21
CA ALA A 263 -19.79 22.28 -12.59
C ALA A 263 -20.31 22.77 -13.97
N PRO A 264 -20.95 23.96 -14.07
CA PRO A 264 -21.43 24.45 -15.35
C PRO A 264 -20.25 24.68 -16.30
N ALA A 265 -20.35 24.16 -17.52
CA ALA A 265 -19.36 24.38 -18.57
C ALA A 265 -19.06 25.88 -18.71
N PRO A 266 -17.79 26.30 -18.87
CA PRO A 266 -17.46 27.70 -19.01
C PRO A 266 -18.21 28.26 -20.22
N VAL A 267 -19.07 29.26 -19.96
CA VAL A 267 -19.78 30.00 -20.99
C VAL A 267 -18.72 30.67 -21.86
N LYS A 268 -18.47 30.10 -23.05
CA LYS A 268 -17.67 30.75 -24.07
C LYS A 268 -18.40 32.02 -24.48
N LYS A 269 -17.79 33.17 -24.20
CA LYS A 269 -18.21 34.48 -24.74
C LYS A 269 -17.87 34.57 -26.22
#